data_AF-A0A7S3MN09-F1
#
_entry.id   AF-A0A7S3MN09-F1
#
_cell.length_a   1.000
_cell.length_b   1.000
_cell.length_c   1.000
_cell.angle_alpha   90.00
_cell.angle_beta   90.00
_cell.angle_gamma   90.00
#
_symmetry.space_group_name_H-M   'P 1'
#
loop_
_entity.id
_entity.type
_entity.pdbx_description
1 polymer ?
#
loop_
_entity_poly.entity_id
_entity_poly.type
_entity_poly.pdbx_seq_one_letter_code
_entity_poly.pdbx_strand_id
1 'polypeptide(L)'
;MINDIKETLKRRGSMAIRGIGRVFRILDDNRNRQLDANELMWGLKDFDIHLSEEQVATLISHFDRDGSNTVSFDEFLRALRGDLNASRTGWIRQAYDKLDINKDGLVTLDDVARIYDVSQ
;
A
#
# COMPACT_ATOMS: atom_id res chain seq x y z
N MET A 1 3.89 -1.11 -18.94
CA MET A 1 4.56 -2.13 -18.10
C MET A 1 4.16 -2.03 -16.63
N ILE A 2 4.68 -1.07 -15.84
CA ILE A 2 4.37 -1.00 -14.39
C ILE A 2 2.88 -0.85 -14.12
N ASN A 3 2.17 0.00 -14.89
CA ASN A 3 0.72 0.15 -14.75
C ASN A 3 -0.03 -1.16 -15.05
N ASP A 4 0.42 -1.95 -16.02
CA ASP A 4 -0.23 -3.22 -16.39
C ASP A 4 -0.05 -4.27 -15.28
N ILE A 5 1.13 -4.28 -14.64
CA ILE A 5 1.41 -5.10 -13.46
C ILE A 5 0.49 -4.68 -12.31
N LYS A 6 0.40 -3.37 -12.03
CA LYS A 6 -0.50 -2.83 -11.01
C LYS A 6 -1.96 -3.22 -11.26
N GLU A 7 -2.44 -3.06 -12.49
CA GLU A 7 -3.82 -3.44 -12.86
C GLU A 7 -4.06 -4.94 -12.78
N THR A 8 -3.09 -5.77 -13.17
CA THR A 8 -3.22 -7.23 -13.07
C THR A 8 -3.26 -7.70 -11.61
N LEU A 9 -2.41 -7.14 -10.76
CA LEU A 9 -2.41 -7.41 -9.32
C LEU A 9 -3.69 -6.87 -8.65
N LYS A 10 -4.22 -5.71 -9.09
CA LYS A 10 -5.52 -5.19 -8.64
C LYS A 10 -6.72 -6.03 -9.11
N ARG A 11 -6.64 -6.67 -10.27
CA ARG A 11 -7.72 -7.51 -10.80
C ARG A 11 -7.79 -8.85 -10.08
N ARG A 12 -6.64 -9.41 -9.68
CA ARG A 12 -6.55 -10.70 -8.98
C ARG A 12 -6.54 -10.59 -7.45
N GLY A 13 -6.10 -9.46 -6.89
CA GLY A 13 -6.17 -9.14 -5.47
C GLY A 13 -7.32 -8.17 -5.18
N SER A 14 -8.02 -8.32 -4.05
CA SER A 14 -8.98 -7.28 -3.66
C SER A 14 -8.24 -5.97 -3.40
N MET A 15 -8.80 -4.81 -3.83
CA MET A 15 -8.23 -3.47 -3.57
C MET A 15 -8.10 -3.13 -2.08
N ALA A 16 -8.58 -4.00 -1.19
CA ALA A 16 -8.37 -3.86 0.24
C ALA A 16 -6.93 -4.26 0.60
N ILE A 17 -6.38 -3.60 1.62
CA ILE A 17 -5.06 -3.91 2.20
C ILE A 17 -4.89 -5.41 2.47
N ARG A 18 -5.98 -6.09 2.87
CA ARG A 18 -6.00 -7.56 3.07
C ARG A 18 -5.74 -8.36 1.79
N GLY A 19 -6.30 -7.94 0.65
CA GLY A 19 -6.08 -8.60 -0.64
C GLY A 19 -4.64 -8.45 -1.10
N ILE A 20 -4.10 -7.23 -1.00
CA ILE A 20 -2.70 -6.95 -1.32
C ILE A 20 -1.76 -7.76 -0.41
N GLY A 21 -2.04 -7.82 0.90
CA GLY A 21 -1.27 -8.64 1.85
C GLY A 21 -1.33 -10.14 1.57
N ARG A 22 -2.42 -10.64 1.00
CA ARG A 22 -2.51 -12.04 0.57
C ARG A 22 -1.63 -12.30 -0.65
N VAL A 23 -1.66 -11.40 -1.64
CA VAL A 23 -0.80 -11.52 -2.84
C VAL A 23 0.67 -11.47 -2.44
N PHE A 24 1.07 -10.51 -1.60
CA PHE A 24 2.45 -10.43 -1.11
C PHE A 24 2.92 -11.73 -0.47
N ARG A 25 2.09 -12.34 0.39
CA ARG A 25 2.41 -13.61 1.05
C ARG A 25 2.49 -14.81 0.11
N ILE A 26 1.86 -14.73 -1.07
CA ILE A 26 1.98 -15.78 -2.09
C ILE A 26 3.33 -15.63 -2.83
N LEU A 27 3.80 -14.39 -3.01
CA LEU A 27 5.07 -14.09 -3.66
C LEU A 27 6.28 -14.36 -2.74
N ASP A 28 6.12 -14.10 -1.43
CA ASP A 28 7.15 -14.24 -0.37
C ASP A 28 7.29 -15.71 0.07
N ASP A 29 8.09 -16.48 -0.68
CA ASP A 29 8.27 -17.92 -0.48
C ASP A 29 9.10 -18.21 0.78
N ASN A 30 10.17 -17.43 1.00
CA ASN A 30 11.05 -17.61 2.16
C ASN A 30 10.47 -17.00 3.46
N ARG A 31 9.37 -16.23 3.37
CA ARG A 31 8.66 -15.57 4.49
C ARG A 31 9.50 -14.55 5.25
N ASN A 32 10.46 -13.92 4.58
CA ASN A 32 11.31 -12.88 5.17
C ASN A 32 10.64 -11.48 5.18
N ARG A 33 9.40 -11.38 4.67
CA ARG A 33 8.61 -10.14 4.52
C ARG A 33 9.18 -9.11 3.55
N GLN A 34 10.02 -9.57 2.62
CA GLN A 34 10.61 -8.80 1.55
C GLN A 34 10.49 -9.65 0.28
N LEU A 35 10.53 -9.03 -0.89
CA LEU A 35 10.56 -9.74 -2.16
C LEU A 35 11.87 -9.43 -2.84
N ASP A 36 12.69 -10.45 -3.04
CA ASP A 36 13.86 -10.34 -3.89
C ASP A 36 13.49 -10.46 -5.39
N ALA A 37 14.47 -10.27 -6.27
CA ALA A 37 14.27 -10.36 -7.73
C ALA A 37 13.74 -11.73 -8.19
N ASN A 38 14.18 -12.82 -7.58
CA ASN A 38 13.73 -14.15 -7.95
C ASN A 38 12.30 -14.37 -7.49
N GLU A 39 11.99 -14.05 -6.23
CA GLU A 39 10.64 -14.17 -5.66
C GLU A 39 9.63 -13.32 -6.45
N LEU A 40 10.02 -12.10 -6.82
CA LEU A 40 9.17 -11.22 -7.62
C LEU A 40 8.99 -11.76 -9.04
N MET A 41 10.05 -12.28 -9.68
CA MET A 41 9.99 -12.84 -11.04
C MET A 41 9.11 -14.09 -11.10
N TRP A 42 9.39 -15.08 -10.24
CA TRP A 42 8.65 -16.34 -10.19
C TRP A 42 7.24 -16.13 -9.72
N GLY A 43 7.06 -15.31 -8.69
CA GLY A 43 5.74 -15.00 -8.17
C GLY A 43 4.87 -14.29 -9.22
N LEU A 44 5.39 -13.30 -9.97
CA LEU A 44 4.64 -12.65 -11.04
C LEU A 44 4.33 -13.58 -12.22
N LYS A 45 5.18 -14.58 -12.47
CA LYS A 45 4.92 -15.62 -13.46
C LYS A 45 3.68 -16.44 -13.12
N ASP A 46 3.42 -16.74 -11.85
CA ASP A 46 2.20 -17.41 -11.40
C ASP A 46 0.93 -16.56 -11.61
N PHE A 47 1.10 -15.24 -11.75
CA PHE A 47 0.05 -14.31 -12.15
C PHE A 47 -0.07 -14.14 -13.67
N ASP A 48 0.60 -14.99 -14.46
CA ASP A 48 0.66 -14.96 -15.93
C ASP A 48 1.39 -13.72 -16.49
N ILE A 49 2.25 -13.11 -15.66
CA ILE A 49 3.09 -11.97 -16.05
C ILE A 49 4.51 -12.47 -16.23
N HIS A 50 4.98 -12.48 -17.46
CA HIS A 50 6.34 -12.90 -17.80
C HIS A 50 7.22 -11.67 -17.95
N LEU A 51 8.16 -11.48 -17.03
CA LEU A 51 9.15 -10.40 -17.05
C LEU A 51 10.54 -10.98 -17.30
N SER A 52 11.38 -10.24 -18.03
CA SER A 52 12.82 -10.51 -18.07
C SER A 52 13.51 -10.02 -16.80
N GLU A 53 14.73 -10.51 -16.54
CA GLU A 53 15.54 -10.06 -15.40
C GLU A 53 15.74 -8.54 -15.38
N GLU A 54 15.97 -7.91 -16.54
CA GLU A 54 16.08 -6.45 -16.66
C GLU A 54 14.79 -5.72 -16.29
N GLN A 55 13.64 -6.28 -16.66
CA GLN A 55 12.33 -5.71 -16.32
C GLN A 55 12.03 -5.85 -14.83
N VAL A 56 12.45 -6.96 -14.21
CA VAL A 56 12.33 -7.18 -12.76
C VAL A 56 13.24 -6.22 -12.01
N ALA A 57 14.49 -6.03 -12.42
CA ALA A 57 15.40 -5.06 -11.82
C ALA A 57 14.82 -3.63 -11.91
N THR A 58 14.25 -3.27 -13.07
CA THR A 58 13.55 -1.99 -13.24
C THR A 58 12.35 -1.86 -12.29
N LEU A 59 11.59 -2.94 -12.12
CA LEU A 59 10.43 -2.97 -11.23
C LEU A 59 10.83 -2.79 -9.75
N ILE A 60 11.88 -3.49 -9.31
CA ILE A 60 12.45 -3.33 -7.97
C ILE A 60 12.91 -1.90 -7.77
N SER A 61 13.70 -1.35 -8.69
CA SER A 61 14.19 0.04 -8.58
C SER A 61 13.08 1.10 -8.49
N HIS A 62 11.88 0.78 -8.99
CA HIS A 62 10.73 1.66 -8.91
C HIS A 62 9.95 1.52 -7.58
N PHE A 63 10.00 0.35 -6.94
CA PHE A 63 9.30 0.09 -5.67
C PHE A 63 10.19 0.34 -4.45
N ASP A 64 11.44 -0.08 -4.53
CA ASP A 64 12.48 0.08 -3.53
C ASP A 64 12.81 1.57 -3.37
N ARG A 65 12.53 2.11 -2.19
CA ARG A 65 12.79 3.50 -1.82
C ARG A 65 13.91 3.61 -0.81
N ASP A 66 14.20 2.53 -0.07
CA ASP A 66 15.23 2.51 0.96
C ASP A 66 16.58 2.02 0.43
N GLY A 67 16.64 1.53 -0.82
CA GLY A 67 17.85 1.07 -1.49
C GLY A 67 18.29 -0.32 -1.04
N SER A 68 17.38 -1.14 -0.52
CA SER A 68 17.65 -2.49 -0.04
C SER A 68 17.86 -3.53 -1.16
N ASN A 69 17.58 -3.18 -2.42
CA ASN A 69 17.48 -4.09 -3.57
C ASN A 69 16.42 -5.19 -3.40
N THR A 70 15.52 -5.03 -2.44
CA THR A 70 14.35 -5.88 -2.22
C THR A 70 13.12 -4.98 -2.16
N VAL A 71 11.93 -5.58 -2.20
CA VAL A 71 10.68 -4.84 -2.03
C VAL A 71 10.02 -5.28 -0.72
N SER A 72 10.04 -4.40 0.27
CA SER A 72 9.36 -4.64 1.54
C SER A 72 7.83 -4.61 1.38
N PHE A 73 7.12 -5.16 2.37
CA PHE A 73 5.66 -5.12 2.37
C PHE A 73 5.09 -3.69 2.35
N ASP A 74 5.71 -2.73 3.03
CA ASP A 74 5.24 -1.33 3.02
C ASP A 74 5.38 -0.71 1.64
N GLU A 75 6.52 -0.92 0.98
CA GLU A 75 6.78 -0.42 -0.37
C GLU A 75 5.83 -1.02 -1.40
N PHE A 76 5.62 -2.34 -1.31
CA PHE A 76 4.65 -3.04 -2.14
C PHE A 76 3.23 -2.51 -1.94
N LEU A 77 2.82 -2.32 -0.67
CA LEU A 77 1.53 -1.71 -0.34
C LEU A 77 1.43 -0.30 -0.90
N ARG A 78 2.46 0.53 -0.76
CA ARG A 78 2.46 1.90 -1.24
C ARG A 78 2.35 1.98 -2.75
N ALA A 79 3.02 1.07 -3.44
CA ALA A 79 3.00 1.01 -4.90
C ALA A 79 1.65 0.58 -5.47
N LEU A 80 0.97 -0.36 -4.80
CA LEU A 80 -0.27 -0.98 -5.29
C LEU A 80 -1.55 -0.39 -4.70
N ARG A 81 -1.47 0.22 -3.53
CA ARG A 81 -2.61 0.88 -2.89
C ARG A 81 -3.09 2.00 -3.81
N GLY A 82 -4.28 1.81 -4.35
CA GLY A 82 -4.99 2.88 -5.05
C GLY A 82 -5.62 3.88 -4.09
N ASP A 83 -6.28 4.87 -4.67
CA ASP A 83 -7.01 5.87 -3.89
C ASP A 83 -8.13 5.24 -3.05
N LEU A 84 -8.44 5.92 -1.95
CA LEU A 84 -9.59 5.57 -1.13
C LEU A 84 -10.86 5.77 -1.96
N ASN A 85 -11.74 4.76 -1.95
CA ASN A 85 -13.04 4.89 -2.62
C ASN A 85 -13.88 6.01 -1.98
N ALA A 86 -14.83 6.54 -2.74
CA ALA A 86 -15.63 7.71 -2.34
C ALA A 86 -16.34 7.51 -0.99
N SER A 87 -16.84 6.29 -0.72
CA SER A 87 -17.50 5.97 0.55
C SER A 87 -16.54 6.07 1.74
N ARG A 88 -15.33 5.52 1.63
CA ARG A 88 -14.31 5.62 2.69
C ARG A 88 -13.82 7.05 2.86
N THR A 89 -13.61 7.77 1.76
CA THR A 89 -13.23 9.19 1.80
C THR A 89 -14.33 10.02 2.47
N GLY A 90 -15.61 9.72 2.21
CA GLY A 90 -16.73 10.36 2.88
C GLY A 90 -16.75 10.12 4.39
N TRP A 91 -16.54 8.87 4.83
CA TRP A 91 -16.45 8.55 6.25
C TRP A 91 -15.25 9.20 6.94
N ILE A 92 -14.09 9.23 6.28
CA ILE A 92 -12.89 9.90 6.81
C ILE A 92 -13.14 11.41 6.95
N ARG A 93 -13.78 12.03 5.95
CA ARG A 93 -14.16 13.45 6.02
C ARG A 93 -15.11 13.71 7.18
N GLN A 94 -16.17 12.92 7.34
CA GLN A 94 -17.08 13.09 8.48
C GLN A 94 -16.37 12.93 9.84
N ALA A 95 -15.41 12.01 9.96
CA ALA A 95 -14.61 11.86 11.16
C ALA A 95 -13.69 13.07 11.39
N TYR A 96 -13.05 13.58 10.33
CA TYR A 96 -12.24 14.79 10.37
C TYR A 96 -13.07 16.02 10.74
N ASP A 97 -14.22 16.24 10.09
CA ASP A 97 -15.12 17.36 10.36
C ASP A 97 -15.64 17.39 11.81
N LYS A 98 -15.68 16.23 12.47
CA LYS A 98 -16.05 16.11 13.88
C LYS A 98 -14.87 16.41 14.82
N LEU A 99 -13.65 16.12 14.38
CA LEU A 99 -12.43 16.31 15.16
C LEU A 99 -11.83 17.71 14.98
N ASP A 100 -11.96 18.29 13.80
CA ASP A 100 -11.53 19.65 13.46
C ASP A 100 -12.58 20.65 13.95
N ILE A 101 -12.40 21.13 15.18
CA ILE A 101 -13.34 22.03 15.85
C ILE A 101 -13.22 23.44 15.31
N ASN A 102 -12.00 23.90 15.06
CA ASN A 102 -11.73 25.25 14.59
C ASN A 102 -12.02 25.42 13.07
N LYS A 103 -12.21 24.32 12.34
CA LYS A 103 -12.48 24.23 10.90
C LYS A 103 -11.36 24.77 10.03
N ASP A 104 -10.12 24.63 10.48
CA ASP A 104 -8.93 25.06 9.73
C ASP A 104 -8.45 23.99 8.72
N GLY A 105 -9.08 22.82 8.72
CA GLY A 105 -8.75 21.69 7.85
C GLY A 105 -7.66 20.78 8.43
N LEU A 106 -7.18 21.03 9.64
CA LEU A 106 -6.21 20.23 10.37
C LEU A 106 -6.82 19.77 11.69
N VAL A 107 -6.45 18.57 12.13
CA VAL A 107 -6.79 18.12 13.49
C VAL A 107 -5.57 18.30 14.35
N THR A 108 -5.63 19.28 15.26
CA THR A 108 -4.51 19.65 16.13
C THR A 108 -4.78 19.22 17.59
N LEU A 109 -3.74 19.32 18.43
CA LEU A 109 -3.90 19.06 19.88
C LEU A 109 -4.91 20.00 20.53
N ASP A 110 -5.02 21.25 20.05
CA ASP A 110 -5.99 22.21 20.56
C ASP A 110 -7.43 21.77 20.26
N ASP A 111 -7.68 21.17 19.10
CA ASP A 111 -9.01 20.63 18.76
C ASP A 111 -9.36 19.44 19.65
N VAL A 112 -8.41 18.53 19.88
CA VAL A 112 -8.59 17.36 20.75
C VAL A 112 -8.82 17.78 22.21
N ALA A 113 -8.06 18.75 22.73
CA ALA A 113 -8.20 19.27 24.09
C ALA A 113 -9.56 19.95 24.34
N ARG A 114 -10.18 20.49 23.30
CA ARG A 114 -11.54 21.08 23.37
C ARG A 114 -12.65 20.04 23.40
N ILE A 115 -12.40 18.85 22.83
CA ILE A 115 -13.36 17.75 22.78
C ILE A 115 -13.25 16.86 24.02
N TYR A 116 -12.03 16.64 24.51
CA TYR A 116 -11.74 15.69 25.59
C TYR A 116 -11.23 16.42 26.81
N ASP A 117 -12.07 16.44 27.86
CA ASP A 117 -11.64 16.83 29.19
C ASP A 117 -10.84 15.67 29.82
N VAL A 118 -9.60 15.97 30.20
CA VAL A 118 -8.65 15.03 30.82
C VAL A 118 -8.57 15.22 32.34
N SER A 119 -9.42 16.05 32.93
CA SER A 119 -9.58 16.08 34.39
C SER A 119 -10.33 14.83 34.85
N GLN A 120 -9.57 13.84 35.34
CA GLN A 120 -10.05 12.71 36.15
C GLN A 120 -9.78 13.01 37.61
#